data_AF-A0A2E4QGS3-F1
#
_entry.id   AF-A0A2E4QGS3-F1
#
_cell.length_a   1.000
_cell.length_b   1.000
_cell.length_c   1.000
_cell.angle_alpha   90.00
_cell.angle_beta   90.00
_cell.angle_gamma   90.00
#
_symmetry.space_group_name_H-M   'P 1'
#
loop_
_entity.id
_entity.type
_entity.pdbx_description
1 polymer ?
#
loop_
_entity_poly.entity_id
_entity_poly.type
_entity_poly.pdbx_seq_one_letter_code
_entity_poly.pdbx_strand_id
1 'polypeptide(L)' 'MIPRGMRPIVALLTMALGLLVIINHWIVIVDSEVDILTSHAVGLIGLFSGMNMMSASAESEEEERPRYLEDTQTKF' A
#
# COMPACT_ATOMS: atom_id res chain seq x y z
N MET A 1 -13.46 2.91 -1.58
CA MET A 1 -12.23 3.70 -1.87
C MET A 1 -11.58 4.07 -0.55
N ILE A 2 -10.27 3.83 -0.37
CA ILE A 2 -9.53 4.28 0.81
C ILE A 2 -9.20 5.77 0.65
N PRO A 3 -9.53 6.64 1.64
CA PRO A 3 -9.19 8.07 1.58
C PRO A 3 -7.68 8.29 1.35
N ARG A 4 -7.29 9.24 0.49
CA ARG A 4 -5.87 9.48 0.11
C ARG A 4 -4.96 9.63 1.34
N GLY A 5 -5.37 10.39 2.35
CA GLY A 5 -4.60 10.56 3.58
C GLY A 5 -4.47 9.31 4.47
N MET A 6 -5.37 8.32 4.31
CA MET A 6 -5.32 7.07 5.07
C MET A 6 -4.57 5.95 4.34
N ARG A 7 -4.35 6.08 3.02
CA ARG A 7 -3.62 5.08 2.21
C ARG A 7 -2.26 4.68 2.77
N PRO A 8 -1.36 5.59 3.22
CA PRO A 8 -0.07 5.19 3.75
C PRO A 8 -0.20 4.40 5.07
N ILE A 9 -1.16 4.78 5.92
CA ILE A 9 -1.43 4.06 7.18
C ILE A 9 -1.95 2.65 6.86
N VAL A 10 -2.90 2.53 5.95
CA VAL A 10 -3.43 1.22 5.54
C VAL A 10 -2.34 0.37 4.90
N ALA A 11 -1.50 0.95 4.04
CA ALA A 11 -0.36 0.25 3.43
C ALA A 11 0.60 -0.32 4.50
N LEU A 12 0.97 0.50 5.48
CA LEU A 12 1.83 0.08 6.60
C LEU A 12 1.19 -1.03 7.44
N LEU A 13 -0.11 -0.92 7.74
CA LEU A 13 -0.84 -1.96 8.47
C LEU A 13 -0.88 -3.28 7.70
N THR A 14 -1.11 -3.22 6.38
CA THR A 14 -1.11 -4.42 5.52
C THR A 14 0.28 -5.08 5.49
N MET A 15 1.35 -4.28 5.40
CA MET A 15 2.72 -4.80 5.47
C MET A 15 3.04 -5.41 6.83
N ALA A 16 2.64 -4.75 7.92
CA ALA A 16 2.84 -5.24 9.28
C ALA A 16 2.11 -6.56 9.51
N LEU A 17 0.87 -6.70 9.02
CA LEU A 17 0.13 -7.96 9.05
C LEU A 17 0.84 -9.06 8.26
N GLY A 18 1.33 -8.76 7.06
CA GLY A 18 2.11 -9.71 6.26
C GLY A 18 3.34 -10.22 6.99
N LEU A 19 4.09 -9.33 7.64
CA LEU A 19 5.24 -9.68 8.48
C LEU A 19 4.84 -10.52 9.68
N LEU A 20 3.75 -10.17 10.37
CA LEU A 20 3.26 -10.92 11.51
C LEU A 20 2.89 -12.36 11.14
N VAL A 21 2.32 -12.59 9.96
CA VAL A 21 2.03 -13.95 9.48
C VAL A 21 3.31 -14.76 9.29
N ILE A 22 4.35 -14.15 8.70
CA ILE A 22 5.65 -14.79 8.51
C ILE A 22 6.29 -15.10 9.87
N ILE A 23 6.34 -14.11 10.76
CA ILE A 23 6.94 -14.25 12.09
C ILE A 23 6.19 -15.29 12.91
N ASN A 24 4.85 -15.34 12.83
CA ASN A 24 4.04 -16.31 13.56
C ASN A 24 4.47 -17.75 13.27
N HIS A 25 4.90 -18.04 12.05
CA HIS A 25 5.43 -19.36 11.72
C HIS A 25 6.68 -19.74 12.53
N TRP A 26 7.55 -18.77 12.84
CA TRP A 26 8.82 -19.01 13.53
C TRP A 26 8.70 -19.09 15.05
N ILE A 27 7.85 -18.25 15.63
CA ILE A 27 7.75 -18.11 17.09
C ILE A 27 6.43 -18.66 17.66
N VAL A 28 5.53 -19.12 16.78
CA VAL A 28 4.26 -19.79 17.14
C VAL A 28 3.48 -18.97 18.18
N ILE A 29 3.22 -17.68 17.88
CA ILE A 29 2.42 -16.80 18.76
C ILE A 29 0.98 -17.32 18.84
N VAL A 30 0.46 -17.74 17.69
CA VAL A 30 -0.88 -18.28 17.47
C VAL A 30 -0.71 -19.66 16.86
N ASP A 31 -1.23 -20.67 17.57
CA ASP A 31 -1.24 -22.04 17.09
C ASP A 31 -2.07 -22.15 15.80
N SER A 32 -1.50 -22.80 14.80
CA SER A 32 -1.98 -22.75 13.43
C SER A 32 -1.59 -24.02 12.69
N GLU A 33 -2.57 -24.70 12.10
CA GLU A 33 -2.36 -25.86 11.23
C GLU A 33 -1.86 -25.46 9.82
N VAL A 34 -1.71 -24.17 9.54
CA VAL A 34 -1.22 -23.65 8.26
C VAL A 34 0.24 -24.02 8.06
N ASP A 35 0.55 -24.59 6.90
CA ASP A 35 1.90 -25.01 6.52
C ASP A 35 2.84 -23.81 6.27
N ILE A 36 4.14 -24.10 6.27
CA ILE A 36 5.20 -23.10 6.07
C ILE A 36 5.05 -22.35 4.74
N LEU A 37 4.68 -23.04 3.66
CA LEU A 37 4.61 -22.41 2.35
C LEU A 37 3.43 -21.45 2.27
N THR A 38 2.25 -21.88 2.74
CA THR A 38 1.05 -21.03 2.75
C THR A 38 1.23 -19.81 3.63
N SER A 39 1.79 -19.94 4.83
CA SER A 39 2.04 -18.80 5.73
C SER A 39 2.98 -17.76 5.09
N HIS A 40 4.06 -18.20 4.44
CA HIS A 40 4.99 -17.29 3.76
C HIS A 40 4.36 -16.67 2.50
N ALA A 41 3.57 -17.44 1.74
CA ALA A 41 2.88 -16.92 0.57
C ALA A 41 1.89 -15.80 0.96
N VAL A 42 1.06 -16.04 1.97
CA VAL A 42 0.13 -15.01 2.49
C VAL A 42 0.89 -13.81 3.03
N GLY A 43 1.97 -14.03 3.78
CA GLY A 43 2.79 -12.96 4.34
C GLY A 43 3.44 -12.08 3.27
N LEU A 44 4.02 -12.70 2.23
CA LEU A 44 4.62 -11.99 1.10
C LEU A 44 3.57 -11.25 0.27
N ILE A 45 2.39 -11.83 0.05
CA ILE A 45 1.28 -11.16 -0.63
C ILE A 45 0.87 -9.89 0.15
N GLY A 46 0.74 -9.98 1.48
CA GLY A 46 0.44 -8.82 2.32
C GLY A 46 1.51 -7.73 2.22
N LEU A 47 2.78 -8.12 2.28
CA LEU A 47 3.92 -7.22 2.11
C LEU A 47 3.90 -6.50 0.75
N PHE A 48 3.84 -7.24 -0.35
CA PHE A 48 3.88 -6.67 -1.69
C PHE A 48 2.62 -5.84 -1.99
N SER A 49 1.46 -6.24 -1.48
CA SER A 49 0.23 -5.45 -1.60
C SER A 49 0.37 -4.10 -0.92
N GLY A 50 0.87 -4.07 0.32
CA GLY A 50 1.11 -2.80 1.03
C GLY A 50 2.16 -1.92 0.36
N MET A 51 3.26 -2.51 -0.14
CA MET A 51 4.26 -1.77 -0.93
C MET A 51 3.66 -1.14 -2.19
N ASN A 52 2.81 -1.87 -2.90
CA ASN A 52 2.14 -1.38 -4.10
C ASN A 52 1.21 -0.19 -3.79
N MET A 53 0.42 -0.30 -2.71
CA MET A 53 -0.45 0.80 -2.24
C MET A 53 0.34 2.06 -1.87
N MET A 54 1.55 1.91 -1.34
CA MET A 54 2.44 3.01 -0.99
C MET A 54 3.05 3.66 -2.24
N SER A 55 3.48 2.85 -3.22
CA SER A 55 4.01 3.32 -4.51
C SER A 55 2.98 4.13 -5.30
N ALA A 56 1.72 3.68 -5.35
CA ALA A 56 0.63 4.39 -6.03
C ALA A 56 0.26 5.74 -5.39
N SER A 57 0.72 6.02 -4.16
CA SER A 57 0.50 7.32 -3.52
C SER A 57 1.51 8.37 -4.02
N ALA A 58 2.71 7.95 -4.47
CA ALA A 58 3.74 8.85 -4.97
C ALA A 58 3.41 9.44 -6.37
N GLU A 59 2.66 8.72 -7.21
CA GLU A 59 2.24 9.21 -8.53
C GLU A 59 1.16 10.30 -8.45
N SER A 60 0.40 10.38 -7.35
CA SER A 60 -0.75 11.27 -7.25
C SER A 60 -0.44 12.74 -6.93
N GLU A 61 0.82 13.08 -6.67
CA GLU A 61 1.24 14.47 -6.47
C GLU A 61 1.56 15.19 -7.79
N GLU A 62 1.77 14.49 -8.90
CA GLU A 62 2.07 15.12 -10.20
C GLU A 62 0.81 15.56 -10.97
N GLU A 63 -0.37 15.00 -10.65
CA GLU A 63 -1.61 15.22 -11.42
C GLU A 63 -2.41 16.46 -10.99
N GLU A 64 -2.06 17.11 -9.88
CA GLU A 64 -2.75 18.31 -9.37
C GLU A 64 -1.92 19.58 -9.55
N ARG A 65 -1.16 19.67 -10.65
CA ARG A 65 -0.73 20.99 -11.10
C ARG A 65 -1.92 21.66 -11.77
N PRO A 66 -2.45 22.78 -11.24
CA PRO A 66 -3.42 23.56 -11.99
C PRO A 66 -2.74 23.96 -13.30
N ARG A 67 -3.16 23.34 -14.41
CA ARG A 67 -2.98 23.93 -15.74
C ARG A 67 -3.77 25.23 -15.67
N TYR A 68 -3.09 26.30 -15.28
CA TYR A 68 -3.53 27.63 -15.63
C TYR A 68 -3.73 27.57 -17.13
N LEU A 69 -5.00 27.55 -17.52
CA LEU A 69 -5.43 27.84 -18.87
C LEU A 69 -4.61 29.04 -19.31
N GLU A 70 -3.74 28.82 -20.31
CA GLU A 70 -3.20 29.91 -21.12
C GLU A 70 -4.39 30.52 -21.87
N ASP A 71 -5.20 31.27 -21.14
CA ASP A 71 -6.23 32.15 -21.67
C ASP A 71 -5.49 33.31 -22.35
N THR A 72 -5.02 33.03 -23.56
CA THR A 72 -4.44 34.01 -24.46
C THR A 72 -5.52 34.85 -25.14
N GLN A 73 -6.77 34.82 -24.65
CA GLN A 73 -7.87 35.60 -25.21
C GLN A 73 -7.91 37.04 -24.66
N THR A 74 -6.83 37.80 -24.87
CA THR A 74 -6.94 39.26 -25.02
C THR A 74 -5.94 39.75 -26.06
N LYS A 75 -6.37 39.75 -27.32
CA LYS A 75 -5.90 40.72 -28.31
C LYS A 75 -7.14 41.38 -28.92
N PHE A 76 -7.58 42.46 -28.27
CA PHE A 76 -8.30 43.53 -28.95
C PHE A 76 -7.31 44.31 -29.82
#